data_AF-A0A4S8L1C8-F1
#
_entry.id   AF-A0A4S8L1C8-F1
#
_cell.length_a   1.000
_cell.length_b   1.000
_cell.length_c   1.000
_cell.angle_alpha   90.00
_cell.angle_beta   90.00
_cell.angle_gamma   90.00
#
_symmetry.space_group_name_H-M   'P 1'
#
loop_
_entity.id
_entity.type
_entity.pdbx_description
1 polymer ?
#
loop_
_entity_poly.entity_id
_entity_poly.type
_entity_poly.pdbx_seq_one_letter_code
_entity_poly.pdbx_strand_id
1 'polypeptide(L)'
;FPLRQYVENRDELVAEFIRLKGRGVCTSAECPSCPEKAPALYRCLECFSVNLVCSTCCIQMHKHNPLHSIEVCIITLLAVCTFFQRTSLRALGLRIQFGHEDGSICTSPEKGPVKFAVIASNGLHHVNIDFCGCARGASVPHWKQLLRQRWFPAT
;
A
#
# COMPACT_ATOMS: atom_id res chain seq x y z
N PHE A 1 -32.18 10.18 13.67
CA PHE A 1 -31.52 10.34 12.35
C PHE A 1 -30.03 10.58 12.58
N PRO A 2 -29.13 9.74 12.03
CA PRO A 2 -27.69 9.84 12.27
C PRO A 2 -27.10 11.21 11.94
N LEU A 3 -27.65 11.87 10.91
CA LEU A 3 -27.21 13.20 10.48
C LEU A 3 -27.45 14.30 11.53
N ARG A 4 -28.47 14.16 12.38
CA ARG A 4 -28.76 15.13 13.45
C ARG A 4 -27.70 15.07 14.55
N GLN A 5 -27.28 13.85 14.91
CA GLN A 5 -26.21 13.62 15.87
C GLN A 5 -24.90 14.24 15.40
N TYR A 6 -24.64 14.27 14.08
CA TYR A 6 -23.45 14.91 13.56
C TYR A 6 -23.44 16.44 13.72
N VAL A 7 -24.60 17.08 13.51
CA VAL A 7 -24.72 18.53 13.69
C VAL A 7 -24.61 18.91 15.17
N GLU A 8 -25.25 18.14 16.04
CA GLU A 8 -25.25 18.35 17.49
C GLU A 8 -23.85 18.16 18.10
N ASN A 9 -23.04 17.25 17.56
CA ASN A 9 -21.69 16.93 18.05
C ASN A 9 -20.59 17.40 17.09
N ARG A 10 -20.80 18.54 16.42
CA ARG A 10 -19.90 19.04 15.37
C ARG A 10 -18.44 19.11 15.80
N ASP A 11 -18.18 19.61 17.02
CA ASP A 11 -16.81 19.82 17.50
C ASP A 11 -16.09 18.48 17.75
N GLU A 12 -16.80 17.48 18.27
CA GLU A 12 -16.27 16.13 18.46
C GLU A 12 -15.92 15.48 17.11
N LEU A 13 -16.75 15.69 16.08
CA LEU A 13 -16.43 15.20 14.74
C LEU A 13 -15.19 15.85 14.16
N VAL A 14 -15.06 17.16 14.32
CA VAL A 14 -13.86 17.88 13.87
C VAL A 14 -12.62 17.33 14.59
N ALA A 15 -12.73 17.06 15.90
CA ALA A 15 -11.66 16.41 16.65
C ALA A 15 -11.31 15.01 16.09
N GLU A 16 -12.30 14.19 15.74
CA GLU A 16 -12.08 12.89 15.11
C GLU A 16 -11.44 13.01 13.72
N PHE A 17 -11.83 14.00 12.91
CA PHE A 17 -11.16 14.27 11.62
C PHE A 17 -9.69 14.68 11.82
N ILE A 18 -9.40 15.55 12.78
CA ILE A 18 -8.02 15.95 13.11
C ILE A 18 -7.23 14.73 13.59
N ARG A 19 -7.83 13.89 14.45
CA ARG A 19 -7.24 12.64 14.93
C ARG A 19 -6.89 11.68 13.80
N LEU A 20 -7.77 11.53 12.79
CA LEU A 20 -7.52 10.73 11.58
C LEU A 20 -6.40 11.32 10.71
N LYS A 21 -6.23 12.64 10.68
CA LYS A 21 -5.11 13.29 9.98
C LYS A 21 -3.78 13.10 10.72
N GLY A 22 -3.81 12.99 12.05
CA GLY A 22 -2.66 12.67 12.91
C GLY A 22 -2.38 11.17 13.04
N ARG A 23 -1.80 10.75 14.17
CA ARG A 23 -1.46 9.34 14.47
C ARG A 23 -2.66 8.46 14.82
N GLY A 24 -3.86 9.03 14.96
CA GLY A 24 -5.06 8.28 15.32
C GLY A 24 -4.93 7.52 16.64
N VAL A 25 -5.14 6.20 16.59
CA VAL A 25 -5.07 5.29 17.74
C VAL A 25 -3.61 5.00 18.15
N CYS A 26 -2.64 5.21 17.25
CA CYS A 26 -1.26 4.80 17.46
C CYS A 26 -0.50 5.76 18.40
N THR A 27 -0.56 5.45 19.68
CA THR A 27 0.27 6.08 20.72
C THR A 27 1.67 5.50 20.76
N SER A 28 1.84 4.22 20.38
CA SER A 28 3.14 3.58 20.28
C SER A 28 3.91 4.03 19.04
N ALA A 29 5.23 4.18 19.18
CA ALA A 29 6.15 4.35 18.07
C ALA A 29 6.52 3.02 17.40
N GLU A 30 6.13 1.88 18.00
CA GLU A 30 6.46 0.53 17.56
C GLU A 30 5.34 -0.09 16.73
N CYS A 31 5.71 -0.90 15.74
CA CYS A 31 4.78 -1.60 14.87
C CYS A 31 4.06 -2.72 15.63
N PRO A 32 2.71 -2.76 15.61
CA PRO A 32 1.93 -3.75 16.34
C PRO A 32 1.95 -5.14 15.69
N SER A 33 2.37 -5.23 14.43
CA SER A 33 2.22 -6.44 13.62
C SER A 33 3.51 -7.25 13.45
N CYS A 34 4.66 -6.76 13.92
CA CYS A 34 5.94 -7.46 13.82
C CYS A 34 6.55 -7.76 15.19
N PRO A 35 7.25 -8.90 15.33
CA PRO A 35 7.93 -9.25 16.59
C PRO A 35 9.10 -8.31 16.91
N GLU A 36 9.73 -7.72 15.90
CA GLU A 36 10.89 -6.83 16.02
C GLU A 36 10.55 -5.45 16.60
N LYS A 37 9.25 -5.12 16.73
CA LYS A 37 8.79 -3.80 17.20
C LYS A 37 9.41 -2.62 16.44
N ALA A 38 9.64 -2.82 15.14
CA ALA A 38 10.22 -1.81 14.26
C ALA A 38 9.37 -0.52 14.22
N PRO A 39 9.94 0.64 13.84
CA PRO A 39 9.21 1.91 13.85
C PRO A 39 7.92 1.88 13.00
N ALA A 40 6.80 2.24 13.62
CA ALA A 40 5.49 2.37 12.99
C ALA A 40 5.34 3.74 12.32
N LEU A 41 5.69 3.80 11.04
CA LEU A 41 5.74 5.05 10.27
C LEU A 41 4.78 5.10 9.10
N TYR A 42 4.26 3.97 8.64
CA TYR A 42 3.49 3.88 7.40
C TYR A 42 2.02 3.60 7.70
N ARG A 43 1.13 4.28 6.98
CA ARG A 43 -0.32 3.99 7.00
C ARG A 43 -0.87 3.88 5.59
N CYS A 44 -1.91 3.07 5.45
CA CYS A 44 -2.71 3.00 4.23
C CYS A 44 -3.95 3.89 4.39
N LEU A 45 -4.35 4.55 3.30
CA LEU A 45 -5.55 5.39 3.28
C LEU A 45 -6.83 4.63 2.86
N GLU A 46 -6.68 3.37 2.45
CA GLU A 46 -7.77 2.56 1.87
C GLU A 46 -8.07 1.30 2.69
N CYS A 47 -7.09 0.79 3.44
CA CYS A 47 -7.35 -0.30 4.38
C CYS A 47 -8.26 0.19 5.51
N PHE A 48 -9.11 -0.70 6.00
CA PHE A 48 -9.94 -0.45 7.18
C PHE A 48 -9.10 -0.22 8.45
N SER A 49 -7.90 -0.80 8.52
CA SER A 49 -6.95 -0.56 9.60
C SER A 49 -6.43 0.87 9.58
N VAL A 50 -6.68 1.60 10.67
CA VAL A 50 -6.14 2.96 10.89
C VAL A 50 -4.76 2.97 11.56
N ASN A 51 -4.14 1.80 11.74
CA ASN A 51 -2.87 1.66 12.44
C ASN A 51 -1.66 2.03 11.57
N LEU A 52 -0.65 2.62 12.22
CA LEU A 52 0.70 2.75 11.69
C LEU A 52 1.44 1.43 11.82
N VAL A 53 2.20 1.08 10.79
CA VAL A 53 3.02 -0.14 10.73
C VAL A 53 4.41 0.17 10.20
N CYS A 54 5.34 -0.76 10.39
CA CYS A 54 6.66 -0.67 9.77
C CYS A 54 6.58 -0.95 8.26
N SER A 55 7.65 -0.60 7.52
CA SER A 55 7.71 -0.79 6.06
C SER A 55 7.42 -2.24 5.65
N THR A 56 8.05 -3.22 6.33
CA THR A 56 7.90 -4.64 6.02
C THR A 56 6.46 -5.10 6.19
N CYS A 57 5.82 -4.79 7.33
CA CYS A 57 4.41 -5.12 7.54
C CYS A 57 3.49 -4.43 6.53
N CYS A 58 3.78 -3.17 6.18
CA CYS A 58 3.05 -2.46 5.14
C CYS A 58 3.10 -3.22 3.81
N ILE A 59 4.28 -3.66 3.37
CA ILE A 59 4.43 -4.43 2.13
C ILE A 59 3.64 -5.75 2.20
N GLN A 60 3.74 -6.49 3.30
CA GLN A 60 3.05 -7.78 3.46
C GLN A 60 1.53 -7.64 3.39
N MET A 61 0.96 -6.63 4.06
CA MET A 61 -0.48 -6.37 4.06
C MET A 61 -1.02 -6.02 2.66
N HIS A 62 -0.18 -5.44 1.81
CA HIS A 62 -0.57 -4.93 0.49
C HIS A 62 -0.16 -5.83 -0.68
N LYS A 63 0.37 -7.03 -0.42
CA LYS A 63 0.72 -8.00 -1.48
C LYS A 63 -0.43 -8.26 -2.45
N HIS A 64 -1.65 -8.32 -1.93
CA HIS A 64 -2.87 -8.56 -2.72
C HIS A 64 -3.64 -7.28 -3.08
N ASN A 65 -3.22 -6.12 -2.56
CA ASN A 65 -3.81 -4.82 -2.83
C ASN A 65 -2.73 -3.80 -3.16
N PRO A 66 -1.96 -4.02 -4.24
CA PRO A 66 -0.72 -3.27 -4.49
C PRO A 66 -0.95 -1.85 -5.03
N LEU A 67 -2.21 -1.49 -5.26
CA LEU A 67 -2.63 -0.17 -5.75
C LEU A 67 -3.18 0.71 -4.63
N HIS A 68 -3.04 0.34 -3.36
CA HIS A 68 -3.46 1.23 -2.27
C HIS A 68 -2.50 2.40 -2.07
N SER A 69 -3.06 3.56 -1.73
CA SER A 69 -2.34 4.78 -1.40
C SER A 69 -1.74 4.72 0.00
N ILE A 70 -0.44 5.00 0.10
CA ILE A 70 0.32 4.94 1.35
C ILE A 70 0.83 6.32 1.73
N GLU A 71 0.84 6.60 3.04
CA GLU A 71 1.54 7.75 3.61
C GLU A 71 2.61 7.30 4.59
N VAL A 72 3.69 8.07 4.66
CA VAL A 72 4.76 7.94 5.64
C VAL A 72 4.74 9.13 6.58
N CYS A 73 4.86 8.86 7.87
CA CYS A 73 5.06 9.85 8.89
C CYS A 73 6.50 10.37 8.84
N ILE A 74 6.67 11.68 8.64
CA ILE A 74 7.95 12.35 8.81
C ILE A 74 8.16 12.60 10.30
N ILE A 75 9.32 12.18 10.82
CA ILE A 75 9.65 12.30 12.23
C ILE A 75 10.70 13.37 12.50
N THR A 76 10.65 13.99 13.68
CA THR A 76 11.73 14.86 14.18
C THR A 76 12.85 14.05 14.82
N LEU A 77 13.92 14.74 15.24
CA LEU A 77 15.00 14.18 16.05
C LEU A 77 14.51 13.53 17.37
N LEU A 78 13.32 13.90 17.85
CA LEU A 78 12.69 13.36 19.05
C LEU A 78 11.72 12.20 18.74
N ALA A 79 11.78 11.61 17.54
CA ALA A 79 10.89 10.54 17.06
C ALA A 79 9.39 10.90 17.05
N VAL A 80 9.07 12.20 17.04
CA VAL A 80 7.69 12.71 17.01
C VAL A 80 7.22 12.84 15.57
N CYS A 81 6.00 12.40 15.27
CA CYS A 81 5.43 12.60 13.92
C CYS A 81 5.07 14.07 13.72
N THR A 82 5.55 14.67 12.64
CA THR A 82 5.21 16.06 12.28
C THR A 82 4.04 16.10 11.31
N PHE A 83 4.18 15.44 10.17
CA PHE A 83 3.16 15.36 9.14
C PHE A 83 3.29 14.07 8.34
N PHE A 84 2.23 13.76 7.60
CA PHE A 84 2.18 12.63 6.70
C PHE A 84 2.46 13.08 5.27
N GLN A 85 3.37 12.41 4.61
CA GLN A 85 3.69 12.61 3.21
C GLN A 85 3.27 11.38 2.40
N ARG A 86 2.70 11.60 1.21
CA ARG A 86 2.41 10.52 0.29
C ARG A 86 3.68 9.78 -0.11
N THR A 87 3.60 8.46 -0.12
CA THR A 87 4.61 7.55 -0.64
C THR A 87 3.92 6.49 -1.49
N SER A 88 4.67 5.51 -1.98
CA SER A 88 4.11 4.42 -2.78
C SER A 88 4.67 3.09 -2.31
N LEU A 89 3.89 2.02 -2.48
CA LEU A 89 4.37 0.65 -2.22
C LEU A 89 5.62 0.32 -3.06
N ARG A 90 5.73 0.90 -4.26
CA ARG A 90 6.95 0.86 -5.09
C ARG A 90 8.16 1.43 -4.36
N ALA A 91 8.03 2.59 -3.72
CA ALA A 91 9.12 3.23 -2.97
C ALA A 91 9.51 2.42 -1.72
N LEU A 92 8.55 1.70 -1.12
CA LEU A 92 8.83 0.75 -0.03
C LEU A 92 9.50 -0.54 -0.55
N GLY A 93 9.50 -0.79 -1.85
CA GLY A 93 10.13 -1.96 -2.48
C GLY A 93 9.18 -3.10 -2.85
N LEU A 94 7.86 -2.92 -2.74
CA LEU A 94 6.89 -3.91 -3.22
C LEU A 94 7.07 -4.12 -4.73
N ARG A 95 7.12 -5.40 -5.13
CA ARG A 95 7.10 -5.84 -6.52
C ARG A 95 5.93 -6.79 -6.74
N ILE A 96 5.23 -6.61 -7.84
CA ILE A 96 4.04 -7.38 -8.21
C ILE A 96 4.46 -8.41 -9.25
N GLN A 97 4.26 -9.68 -8.93
CA GLN A 97 4.65 -10.77 -9.82
C GLN A 97 3.45 -11.33 -10.58
N PHE A 98 3.61 -11.48 -11.90
CA PHE A 98 2.60 -12.02 -12.80
C PHE A 98 2.90 -13.45 -13.23
N GLY A 99 1.91 -14.11 -13.85
CA GLY A 99 2.05 -15.38 -14.58
C GLY A 99 1.52 -16.61 -13.84
N HIS A 100 1.95 -16.85 -12.60
CA HIS A 100 1.52 -18.01 -11.81
C HIS A 100 0.08 -17.83 -11.28
N GLU A 101 -0.88 -18.53 -11.91
CA GLU A 101 -2.31 -18.45 -11.58
C GLU A 101 -2.66 -19.07 -10.22
N ASP A 102 -1.83 -20.01 -9.74
CA ASP A 102 -1.93 -20.62 -8.41
C ASP A 102 -1.49 -19.67 -7.28
N GLY A 103 -0.99 -18.48 -7.62
CA GLY A 103 -0.47 -17.50 -6.67
C GLY A 103 0.91 -17.86 -6.12
N SER A 104 1.55 -18.92 -6.61
CA SER A 104 2.89 -19.31 -6.19
C SER A 104 3.94 -18.30 -6.67
N ILE A 105 5.03 -18.17 -5.91
CA ILE A 105 6.12 -17.26 -6.30
C ILE A 105 6.95 -17.90 -7.42
N CYS A 106 7.16 -17.19 -8.53
CA CYS A 106 8.10 -17.57 -9.57
C CYS A 106 9.54 -17.50 -9.05
N THR A 107 10.29 -18.57 -9.24
CA THR A 107 11.72 -18.65 -8.89
C THR A 107 12.63 -18.04 -9.94
N SER A 108 12.10 -17.77 -11.14
CA SER A 108 12.82 -17.12 -12.25
C SER A 108 11.98 -15.97 -12.83
N PRO A 109 11.81 -14.87 -12.07
CA PRO A 109 11.11 -13.69 -12.55
C PRO A 109 11.96 -12.88 -13.53
N GLU A 110 11.31 -12.32 -14.54
CA GLU A 110 11.88 -11.34 -15.47
C GLU A 110 11.40 -9.94 -15.06
N LYS A 111 12.31 -8.98 -14.92
CA LYS A 111 11.94 -7.62 -14.52
C LYS A 111 11.13 -6.93 -15.62
N GLY A 112 10.00 -6.35 -15.27
CA GLY A 112 9.25 -5.50 -16.20
C GLY A 112 9.85 -4.10 -16.36
N PRO A 113 9.19 -3.23 -17.13
CA PRO A 113 9.64 -1.87 -17.40
C PRO A 113 9.82 -1.02 -16.13
N VAL A 114 10.84 -0.15 -16.11
CA VAL A 114 11.20 0.68 -14.94
C VAL A 114 10.12 1.71 -14.57
N LYS A 115 9.36 2.19 -15.56
CA LYS A 115 8.32 3.22 -15.43
C LYS A 115 6.92 2.64 -15.69
N PHE A 116 6.62 1.49 -15.08
CA PHE A 116 5.29 0.91 -15.19
C PHE A 116 4.27 1.72 -14.37
N ALA A 117 3.17 2.11 -15.00
CA ALA A 117 2.12 2.90 -14.39
C ALA A 117 0.76 2.22 -14.55
N VAL A 118 -0.09 2.32 -13.53
CA VAL A 118 -1.43 1.73 -13.49
C VAL A 118 -2.41 2.81 -13.06
N ILE A 119 -3.49 2.96 -13.81
CA ILE A 119 -4.61 3.83 -13.44
C ILE A 119 -5.68 2.95 -12.78
N ALA A 120 -6.04 3.30 -11.55
CA ALA A 120 -7.14 2.70 -10.82
C ALA A 120 -8.13 3.78 -10.37
N SER A 121 -9.26 3.37 -9.79
CA SER A 121 -10.31 4.29 -9.31
C SER A 121 -9.83 5.27 -8.24
N ASN A 122 -8.76 4.92 -7.52
CA ASN A 122 -8.12 5.75 -6.49
C ASN A 122 -6.93 6.58 -7.02
N GLY A 123 -6.61 6.50 -8.31
CA GLY A 123 -5.61 7.35 -8.97
C GLY A 123 -4.55 6.60 -9.79
N LEU A 124 -3.48 7.32 -10.09
CA LEU A 124 -2.32 6.82 -10.85
C LEU A 124 -1.26 6.26 -9.91
N HIS A 125 -0.81 5.04 -10.18
CA HIS A 125 0.19 4.32 -9.39
C HIS A 125 1.40 3.95 -10.23
N HIS A 126 2.59 4.36 -9.78
CA HIS A 126 3.82 3.78 -10.28
C HIS A 126 4.15 2.53 -9.49
N VAL A 127 4.29 1.41 -10.17
CA VAL A 127 4.52 0.08 -9.55
C VAL A 127 5.77 -0.57 -10.14
N ASN A 128 6.39 -1.44 -9.34
CA ASN A 128 7.40 -2.36 -9.84
C ASN A 128 6.73 -3.69 -10.14
N ILE A 129 6.98 -4.24 -11.33
CA ILE A 129 6.42 -5.52 -11.74
C ILE A 129 7.51 -6.50 -12.15
N ASP A 130 7.18 -7.78 -12.03
CA ASP A 130 7.97 -8.91 -12.49
C ASP A 130 7.08 -9.87 -13.28
N PHE A 131 7.50 -10.23 -14.49
CA PHE A 131 6.85 -11.26 -15.29
C PHE A 131 7.40 -12.64 -14.92
N CYS A 132 6.59 -13.67 -15.11
CA CYS A 132 7.06 -15.05 -14.99
C CYS A 132 7.91 -15.39 -16.23
N GLY A 133 9.20 -15.70 -16.01
CA GLY A 133 10.14 -16.18 -17.02
C GLY A 133 10.52 -17.65 -16.87
N CYS A 134 9.94 -18.38 -15.90
CA CYS A 134 10.24 -19.80 -15.72
C CYS A 134 9.66 -20.65 -16.85
N ALA A 135 10.08 -21.92 -16.98
CA ALA A 135 9.60 -22.83 -18.03
C ALA A 135 8.05 -22.95 -18.09
N ARG A 136 7.35 -22.81 -16.96
CA ARG A 136 5.86 -22.81 -16.91
C ARG A 136 5.25 -21.55 -17.54
N GLY A 137 5.94 -20.42 -17.45
CA GLY A 137 5.48 -19.12 -17.95
C GLY A 137 6.13 -18.69 -19.26
N ALA A 138 7.19 -19.36 -19.71
CA ALA A 138 7.96 -18.99 -20.90
C ALA A 138 7.12 -18.97 -22.20
N SER A 139 6.02 -19.72 -22.25
CA SER A 139 5.09 -19.72 -23.39
C SER A 139 4.01 -18.63 -23.32
N VAL A 140 3.94 -17.88 -22.21
CA VAL A 140 2.90 -16.87 -21.95
C VAL A 140 3.50 -15.48 -22.13
N PRO A 141 3.15 -14.75 -23.21
CA PRO A 141 3.68 -13.41 -23.45
C PRO A 141 3.25 -12.44 -22.34
N HIS A 142 4.09 -11.43 -22.05
CA HIS A 142 3.90 -10.48 -20.94
C HIS A 142 2.51 -9.84 -20.90
N TRP A 143 1.96 -9.42 -22.06
CA TRP A 143 0.61 -8.84 -22.15
C TRP A 143 -0.50 -9.80 -21.66
N LYS A 144 -0.34 -11.11 -21.92
CA LYS A 144 -1.29 -12.14 -21.48
C LYS A 144 -1.17 -12.38 -19.97
N GLN A 145 0.04 -12.27 -19.42
CA GLN A 145 0.26 -12.36 -17.97
C GLN A 145 -0.44 -11.21 -17.23
N LEU A 146 -0.40 -9.98 -17.78
CA LEU A 146 -1.14 -8.83 -17.25
C LEU A 146 -2.66 -9.04 -17.32
N LEU A 147 -3.19 -9.44 -18.49
CA LEU A 147 -4.62 -9.66 -18.68
C LEU A 147 -5.20 -10.76 -17.79
N ARG A 148 -4.42 -11.81 -17.49
CA ARG A 148 -4.83 -12.85 -16.53
C ARG A 148 -5.03 -12.31 -15.12
N GLN A 149 -4.39 -11.19 -14.78
CA GLN A 149 -4.59 -10.44 -13.54
C GLN A 149 -5.52 -9.23 -13.73
N ARG A 150 -6.26 -9.18 -14.85
CA ARG A 150 -7.23 -8.12 -15.21
C ARG A 150 -6.60 -6.75 -15.41
N TRP A 151 -5.31 -6.70 -15.76
CA TRP A 151 -4.61 -5.46 -16.07
C TRP A 151 -4.64 -5.24 -17.58
N PHE A 152 -5.40 -4.23 -18.00
CA PHE A 152 -5.58 -3.89 -19.40
C PHE A 152 -4.58 -2.81 -19.82
N PRO A 153 -4.03 -2.87 -21.03
CA PRO A 153 -3.21 -1.79 -21.57
C PRO A 153 -4.08 -0.54 -21.72
N ALA A 154 -3.53 0.61 -21.32
CA ALA A 154 -4.08 1.93 -21.59
C ALA A 154 -3.15 2.63 -22.59
N THR A 155 -3.74 3.28 -23.60
CA THR A 155 -3.04 4.06 -24.64
C THR A 155 -2.94 5.53 -24.25
#